data_AF-A0A524MTZ2-F1
#
_entry.id   AF-A0A524MTZ2-F1
#
_cell.length_a   1.000
_cell.length_b   1.000
_cell.length_c   1.000
_cell.angle_alpha   90.00
_cell.angle_beta   90.00
_cell.angle_gamma   90.00
#
_symmetry.space_group_name_H-M   'P 1'
#
loop_
_entity.id
_entity.type
_entity.pdbx_description
1 polymer ?
#
loop_
_entity_poly.entity_id
_entity_poly.type
_entity_poly.pdbx_seq_one_letter_code
_entity_poly.pdbx_strand_id
1 'polypeptide(L)'
;MQCSSFEEAVGLICAEDKRYDRDAYLFLRDALEFTIAMLKKPVEGPGRHVSGRELLEGIRCFTIREFGPVARMVLNTWGVRESADLGEIVFNLVDKGILGATESDKKEDFANAYDFDDAFVKPFVPECATTKPARGRKRGVAGSDEVGRSTGKAKRVIGNGPAPSTGEEDVAT
;
A
#
# COMPACT_ATOMS: atom_id res chain seq x y z
N MET A 1 42.44 -2.09 -5.59
CA MET A 1 41.60 -0.88 -5.72
C MET A 1 40.16 -1.33 -5.63
N GLN A 2 39.54 -1.26 -4.46
CA GLN A 2 38.13 -1.61 -4.31
C GLN A 2 37.33 -0.31 -4.31
N CYS A 3 36.88 0.10 -5.49
CA CYS A 3 35.72 0.97 -5.58
C CYS A 3 34.54 0.03 -5.76
N SER A 4 34.04 -0.54 -4.65
CA SER A 4 32.83 -1.36 -4.62
C SER A 4 31.66 -0.50 -5.09
N SER A 5 31.43 -0.47 -6.41
CA SER A 5 30.45 0.43 -7.01
C SER A 5 29.04 -0.10 -6.76
N PHE A 6 28.07 0.79 -6.57
CA PHE A 6 26.64 0.45 -6.52
C PHE A 6 26.25 -0.53 -7.65
N GLU A 7 26.76 -0.30 -8.85
CA GLU A 7 26.49 -1.14 -10.01
C GLU A 7 27.09 -2.54 -9.91
N GLU A 8 28.26 -2.69 -9.29
CA GLU A 8 28.87 -4.00 -9.05
C GLU A 8 28.08 -4.79 -8.02
N ALA A 9 27.63 -4.12 -6.94
CA ALA A 9 26.79 -4.74 -5.94
C ALA A 9 25.44 -5.19 -6.53
N VAL A 10 24.80 -4.35 -7.35
CA VAL A 10 23.57 -4.73 -8.07
C VAL A 10 23.83 -5.89 -9.02
N GLY A 11 24.98 -5.92 -9.71
CA GLY A 11 25.37 -7.04 -10.56
C GLY A 11 25.50 -8.35 -9.80
N LEU A 12 26.08 -8.34 -8.60
CA LEU A 12 26.15 -9.50 -7.72
C LEU A 12 24.78 -9.93 -7.21
N ILE A 13 23.93 -8.98 -6.79
CA ILE A 13 22.57 -9.27 -6.35
C ILE A 13 21.78 -9.90 -7.49
N CYS A 14 21.81 -9.34 -8.70
CA CYS A 14 21.10 -9.90 -9.87
C CYS A 14 21.63 -11.30 -10.27
N ALA A 15 22.87 -11.64 -9.92
CA ALA A 15 23.44 -12.96 -10.13
C ALA A 15 22.92 -14.00 -9.11
N GLU A 16 22.69 -13.57 -7.86
CA GLU A 16 22.19 -14.38 -6.75
C GLU A 16 20.65 -14.50 -6.76
N ASP A 17 19.96 -13.38 -6.96
CA ASP A 17 18.50 -13.25 -7.00
C ASP A 17 18.05 -12.68 -8.35
N LYS A 18 17.26 -13.45 -9.08
CA LYS A 18 16.71 -13.11 -10.41
C LYS A 18 15.25 -12.67 -10.37
N ARG A 19 14.67 -12.48 -9.17
CA ARG A 19 13.27 -12.08 -9.02
C ARG A 19 13.05 -10.64 -9.46
N TYR A 20 14.05 -9.78 -9.28
CA TYR A 20 13.98 -8.36 -9.57
C TYR A 20 14.97 -7.98 -10.66
N ASP A 21 14.55 -7.07 -11.55
CA ASP A 21 15.42 -6.55 -12.60
C ASP A 21 16.46 -5.57 -12.04
N ARG A 22 17.61 -5.43 -12.71
CA ARG A 22 18.64 -4.44 -12.40
C ARG A 22 18.05 -3.02 -12.32
N ASP A 23 17.11 -2.72 -13.20
CA ASP A 23 16.46 -1.41 -13.26
C ASP A 23 15.67 -1.08 -11.98
N ALA A 24 15.15 -2.09 -11.27
CA ALA A 24 14.46 -1.90 -9.99
C ALA A 24 15.39 -1.29 -8.92
N TYR A 25 16.64 -1.73 -8.89
CA TYR A 25 17.64 -1.24 -7.94
C TYR A 25 18.06 0.19 -8.28
N LEU A 26 18.27 0.48 -9.56
CA LEU A 26 18.59 1.84 -10.03
C LEU A 26 17.46 2.81 -9.69
N PHE A 27 16.22 2.40 -9.97
CA PHE A 27 15.02 3.14 -9.60
C PHE A 27 14.94 3.41 -8.09
N LEU A 28 15.22 2.40 -7.26
CA LEU A 28 15.19 2.55 -5.81
C LEU A 28 16.20 3.58 -5.29
N ARG A 29 17.40 3.62 -5.87
CA ARG A 29 18.42 4.63 -5.53
C ARG A 29 17.89 6.05 -5.78
N ASP A 30 17.31 6.27 -6.95
CA ASP A 30 16.80 7.59 -7.35
C ASP A 30 15.57 7.98 -6.52
N ALA A 31 14.70 7.01 -6.21
CA ALA A 31 13.55 7.21 -5.33
C ALA A 31 13.97 7.54 -3.88
N LEU A 32 15.04 6.92 -3.37
CA LEU A 32 15.59 7.22 -2.05
C LEU A 32 16.13 8.65 -1.99
N GLU A 33 16.88 9.09 -3.00
CA GLU A 33 17.37 10.46 -3.10
C GLU A 33 16.21 11.47 -3.14
N PHE A 34 15.18 11.18 -3.94
CA PHE A 34 13.96 11.97 -3.96
C PHE A 34 13.29 12.04 -2.59
N THR A 35 13.21 10.93 -1.86
CA THR A 35 12.58 10.87 -0.53
C THR A 35 13.34 11.72 0.48
N ILE A 36 14.68 11.65 0.49
CA ILE A 36 15.53 12.48 1.36
C ILE A 36 15.31 13.97 1.05
N ALA A 37 15.27 14.33 -0.24
CA ALA A 37 15.00 15.69 -0.67
C ALA A 37 13.59 16.16 -0.28
N MET A 38 12.58 15.29 -0.41
CA MET A 38 11.18 15.56 -0.05
C MET A 38 11.02 15.84 1.45
N LEU A 39 11.69 15.04 2.29
CA LEU A 39 11.64 15.18 3.75
C LEU A 39 12.54 16.30 4.28
N LYS A 40 13.30 16.99 3.41
CA LYS A 40 14.31 17.99 3.78
C LYS A 40 15.28 17.47 4.85
N LYS A 41 15.56 16.17 4.82
CA LYS A 41 16.49 15.54 5.78
C LYS A 41 17.92 16.00 5.46
N PRO A 42 18.77 16.16 6.48
CA PRO A 42 20.16 16.55 6.26
C PRO A 42 20.89 15.48 5.43
N VAL A 43 21.80 15.94 4.57
CA VAL A 43 22.61 15.06 3.68
C VAL A 43 23.52 14.13 4.48
N GLU A 44 23.88 14.51 5.71
CA GLU A 44 24.74 13.76 6.62
C GLU A 44 24.19 13.72 8.06
N GLY A 45 24.53 12.66 8.80
CA GLY A 45 24.22 12.50 10.22
C GLY A 45 23.02 11.58 10.53
N PRO A 46 22.72 11.37 11.82
CA PRO A 46 21.70 10.42 12.27
C PRO A 46 20.26 10.78 11.83
N GLY A 47 20.03 12.02 11.41
CA GLY A 47 18.75 12.48 10.85
C GLY A 47 18.48 12.06 9.39
N ARG A 48 19.44 11.39 8.72
CA ARG A 48 19.26 10.87 7.35
C ARG A 48 18.43 9.59 7.31
N HIS A 49 18.26 8.89 8.44
CA HIS A 49 17.52 7.64 8.46
C HIS A 49 16.08 7.86 7.96
N VAL A 50 15.71 7.11 6.93
CA VAL A 50 14.36 7.09 6.35
C VAL A 50 13.73 5.78 6.78
N SER A 51 12.63 5.87 7.52
CA SER A 51 11.86 4.68 7.91
C SER A 51 11.24 4.02 6.67
N GLY A 52 10.97 2.72 6.74
CA GLY A 52 10.34 1.99 5.62
C GLY A 52 9.04 2.65 5.12
N ARG A 53 8.22 3.19 6.03
CA ARG A 53 6.98 3.91 5.71
C ARG A 53 7.23 5.21 4.92
N GLU A 54 8.20 6.01 5.36
CA GLU A 54 8.58 7.23 4.67
C GLU A 54 9.16 6.93 3.28
N LEU A 55 9.98 5.87 3.17
CA LEU A 55 10.55 5.42 1.91
C LEU A 55 9.46 4.98 0.94
N LEU A 56 8.48 4.21 1.41
CA LEU A 56 7.36 3.75 0.59
C LEU A 56 6.51 4.90 0.07
N GLU A 57 6.24 5.93 0.87
CA GLU A 57 5.51 7.12 0.41
C GLU A 57 6.34 7.93 -0.59
N GLY A 58 7.64 8.06 -0.35
CA GLY A 58 8.56 8.71 -1.29
C GLY A 58 8.65 7.98 -2.62
N ILE A 59 8.76 6.65 -2.61
CA ILE A 59 8.71 5.79 -3.81
C ILE A 59 7.38 5.99 -4.53
N ARG A 60 6.25 5.97 -3.83
CA ARG A 60 4.93 6.20 -4.43
C ARG A 60 4.87 7.54 -5.16
N CYS A 61 5.26 8.62 -4.49
CA CYS A 61 5.28 9.97 -5.08
C CYS A 61 6.24 10.05 -6.27
N PHE A 62 7.43 9.48 -6.15
CA PHE A 62 8.44 9.45 -7.21
C PHE A 62 7.95 8.69 -8.44
N THR A 63 7.37 7.50 -8.24
CA THR A 63 6.85 6.65 -9.32
C THR A 63 5.74 7.37 -10.10
N ILE A 64 4.81 8.01 -9.40
CA ILE A 64 3.72 8.78 -10.02
C ILE A 64 4.28 9.97 -10.81
N ARG A 65 5.31 10.63 -10.27
CA ARG A 65 5.94 11.78 -10.93
C ARG A 65 6.69 11.38 -12.20
N GLU A 66 7.41 10.26 -12.17
CA GLU A 66 8.27 9.82 -13.26
C GLU A 66 7.48 9.10 -14.37
N PHE A 67 6.56 8.21 -13.97
CA PHE A 67 5.86 7.30 -14.89
C PHE A 67 4.36 7.56 -15.01
N GLY A 68 3.76 8.30 -14.08
CA GLY A 68 2.33 8.62 -14.09
C GLY A 68 1.43 7.37 -14.23
N PRO A 69 0.56 7.30 -15.25
CA PRO A 69 -0.41 6.21 -15.39
C PRO A 69 0.22 4.86 -15.79
N VAL A 70 1.45 4.84 -16.29
CA VAL A 70 2.15 3.58 -16.64
C VAL A 70 3.02 3.05 -15.51
N ALA A 71 3.07 3.74 -14.37
CA ALA A 71 3.83 3.37 -13.16
C ALA A 71 3.71 1.88 -12.81
N ARG A 72 2.47 1.36 -12.72
CA ARG A 72 2.22 -0.04 -12.39
C ARG A 72 2.82 -1.00 -13.40
N MET A 73 2.73 -0.69 -14.69
CA MET A 73 3.26 -1.56 -15.75
C MET A 73 4.78 -1.66 -15.63
N VAL A 74 5.45 -0.52 -15.42
CA VAL A 74 6.91 -0.46 -15.27
C VAL A 74 7.38 -1.24 -14.04
N LEU A 75 6.75 -1.03 -12.88
CA LEU A 75 7.08 -1.79 -11.67
C LEU A 75 6.89 -3.30 -11.88
N ASN A 76 5.79 -3.70 -12.51
CA ASN A 76 5.52 -5.11 -12.82
C ASN A 76 6.56 -5.72 -13.77
N THR A 77 7.06 -4.96 -14.75
CA THR A 77 8.12 -5.45 -15.66
C THR A 77 9.43 -5.73 -14.94
N TRP A 78 9.70 -5.01 -13.85
CA TRP A 78 10.88 -5.21 -13.02
C TRP A 78 10.69 -6.27 -11.93
N GLY A 79 9.53 -6.93 -11.89
CA GLY A 79 9.20 -7.95 -10.88
C GLY A 79 8.61 -7.40 -9.59
N VAL A 80 8.37 -6.08 -9.49
CA VAL A 80 7.80 -5.43 -8.31
C VAL A 80 6.28 -5.36 -8.46
N ARG A 81 5.56 -6.17 -7.68
CA ARG A 81 4.09 -6.27 -7.73
C ARG A 81 3.41 -5.68 -6.51
N GLU A 82 4.11 -5.67 -5.39
CA GLU A 82 3.60 -5.17 -4.13
C GLU A 82 4.63 -4.39 -3.33
N SER A 83 4.18 -3.71 -2.27
CA SER A 83 5.07 -2.95 -1.37
C SER A 83 6.07 -3.85 -0.63
N ALA A 84 5.74 -5.13 -0.41
CA ALA A 84 6.67 -6.10 0.17
C ALA A 84 7.88 -6.38 -0.74
N ASP A 85 7.70 -6.38 -2.07
CA ASP A 85 8.81 -6.56 -3.03
C ASP A 85 9.82 -5.41 -2.94
N LEU A 86 9.34 -4.18 -2.74
CA LEU A 86 10.21 -3.02 -2.52
C LEU A 86 11.05 -3.19 -1.24
N GLY A 87 10.44 -3.75 -0.19
CA GLY A 87 11.15 -4.12 1.03
C GLY A 87 12.26 -5.13 0.74
N GLU A 88 11.98 -6.20 0.00
CA GLU A 88 12.98 -7.21 -0.35
C GLU A 88 14.17 -6.62 -1.11
N ILE A 89 13.91 -5.73 -2.08
CA ILE A 89 14.95 -5.01 -2.84
C ILE A 89 15.81 -4.14 -1.91
N VAL A 90 15.19 -3.40 -0.98
CA VAL A 90 15.91 -2.58 0.01
C VAL A 90 16.82 -3.47 0.87
N PHE A 91 16.29 -4.57 1.40
CA PHE A 91 17.07 -5.48 2.24
C PHE A 91 18.21 -6.17 1.49
N ASN A 92 18.02 -6.49 0.20
CA ASN A 92 19.09 -7.02 -0.65
C ASN A 92 20.26 -6.01 -0.78
N LEU A 93 19.97 -4.71 -0.86
CA LEU A 93 21.00 -3.67 -0.89
C LEU A 93 21.65 -3.45 0.49
N VAL A 94 20.90 -3.61 1.58
CA VAL A 94 21.42 -3.55 2.95
C VAL A 94 22.39 -4.69 3.21
N ASP A 95 22.06 -5.92 2.77
CA ASP A 95 22.91 -7.10 2.92
C ASP A 95 24.28 -6.93 2.21
N LYS A 96 24.29 -6.27 1.05
CA LYS A 96 25.54 -5.91 0.35
C LYS A 96 26.25 -4.67 0.91
N GLY A 97 25.73 -4.05 1.97
CA GLY A 97 26.32 -2.87 2.61
C GLY A 97 26.21 -1.57 1.80
N ILE A 98 25.30 -1.52 0.82
CA ILE A 98 25.06 -0.34 -0.01
C ILE A 98 24.16 0.67 0.72
N LEU A 99 23.16 0.16 1.45
CA LEU A 99 22.26 0.95 2.27
C LEU A 99 22.47 0.61 3.75
N GLY A 100 22.32 1.61 4.62
CA GLY A 100 22.27 1.40 6.07
C GLY A 100 20.84 1.15 6.52
N ALA A 101 20.60 0.03 7.20
CA ALA A 101 19.37 -0.22 7.94
C ALA A 101 19.60 -0.03 9.45
N THR A 102 18.52 0.23 10.18
CA THR A 102 18.53 0.14 11.64
C THR A 102 18.11 -1.26 12.07
N GLU A 103 18.47 -1.64 13.29
CA GLU A 103 18.05 -2.92 13.90
C GLU A 103 16.53 -3.05 14.06
N SER A 104 15.79 -1.94 13.97
CA SER A 104 14.34 -1.92 14.07
C SER A 104 13.63 -2.10 12.73
N ASP A 105 14.32 -1.91 11.60
CA ASP A 105 13.72 -2.06 10.27
C ASP A 105 13.49 -3.55 9.98
N LYS A 106 12.24 -3.91 9.66
CA LYS A 106 11.87 -5.26 9.25
C LYS A 106 11.27 -5.24 7.85
N LYS A 107 11.45 -6.34 7.12
CA LYS A 107 10.75 -6.58 5.82
C LYS A 107 9.24 -6.45 5.96
N GLU A 108 8.71 -6.83 7.12
CA GLU A 108 7.29 -6.73 7.48
C GLU A 108 6.77 -5.29 7.50
N ASP A 109 7.62 -4.29 7.80
CA ASP A 109 7.22 -2.87 7.80
C ASP A 109 6.86 -2.37 6.40
N PHE A 110 7.32 -3.10 5.37
CA PHE A 110 7.03 -2.84 3.96
C PHE A 110 5.80 -3.60 3.46
N ALA A 111 5.34 -4.62 4.18
CA ALA A 111 4.17 -5.40 3.80
C ALA A 111 2.88 -4.61 4.06
N ASN A 112 1.92 -4.69 3.14
CA ASN A 112 0.59 -4.06 3.26
C ASN A 112 0.62 -2.54 3.50
N ALA A 113 1.66 -1.84 3.05
CA ALA A 113 1.74 -0.39 3.22
C ALA A 113 0.68 0.35 2.39
N TYR A 114 0.49 -0.07 1.13
CA TYR A 114 -0.57 0.37 0.25
C TYR A 114 -0.76 -0.61 -0.92
N ASP A 115 -1.94 -0.54 -1.55
CA ASP A 115 -2.25 -1.29 -2.76
C ASP A 115 -1.81 -0.50 -4.02
N PHE A 116 -1.18 -1.19 -4.97
CA PHE A 116 -0.65 -0.58 -6.19
C PHE A 116 -1.77 -0.11 -7.13
N ASP A 117 -2.93 -0.75 -7.15
CA ASP A 117 -4.11 -0.26 -7.87
C ASP A 117 -4.58 1.07 -7.28
N ASP A 118 -4.59 1.18 -5.95
CA ASP A 118 -5.03 2.39 -5.27
C ASP A 118 -4.05 3.55 -5.43
N ALA A 119 -2.75 3.23 -5.43
CA ALA A 119 -1.70 4.22 -5.55
C ALA A 119 -1.48 4.70 -7.00
N PHE A 120 -1.55 3.81 -7.99
CA PHE A 120 -1.11 4.10 -9.36
C PHE A 120 -2.22 4.08 -10.41
N VAL A 121 -3.36 3.44 -10.15
CA VAL A 121 -4.45 3.32 -11.13
C VAL A 121 -5.59 4.28 -10.80
N LYS A 122 -6.12 4.24 -9.56
CA LYS A 122 -7.25 5.08 -9.13
C LYS A 122 -7.08 6.59 -9.40
N PRO A 123 -5.90 7.21 -9.21
CA PRO A 123 -5.74 8.65 -9.47
C PRO A 123 -5.94 9.06 -10.94
N PHE A 124 -5.82 8.12 -11.88
CA PHE A 124 -5.87 8.40 -13.31
C PHE A 124 -7.17 7.89 -13.97
N VAL A 125 -8.11 7.33 -13.20
CA VAL A 125 -9.41 6.93 -13.74
C VAL A 125 -10.28 8.18 -13.94
N PRO A 126 -10.65 8.56 -15.18
CA PRO A 126 -11.54 9.68 -15.39
C PRO A 126 -12.92 9.38 -14.78
N GLU A 127 -13.51 10.35 -14.09
CA GLU A 127 -14.81 10.23 -13.39
C GLU A 127 -15.96 9.74 -14.28
N CYS A 128 -15.82 9.84 -15.61
CA CYS A 128 -16.78 9.40 -16.62
C CYS A 128 -17.04 7.87 -16.63
N ALA A 129 -16.15 7.04 -16.07
CA ALA A 129 -16.35 5.59 -16.00
C ALA A 129 -17.20 5.12 -14.80
N THR A 130 -17.57 6.02 -13.88
CA THR A 130 -18.46 5.68 -12.75
C THR A 130 -19.92 5.97 -13.10
N THR A 131 -20.46 5.24 -14.08
CA THR A 131 -21.92 5.23 -14.24
C THR A 131 -22.51 4.55 -13.01
N LYS A 132 -22.91 5.35 -12.01
CA LYS A 132 -23.91 4.95 -11.02
C LYS A 132 -25.05 4.28 -11.81
N PRO A 133 -25.47 3.04 -11.50
CA PRO A 133 -26.56 2.41 -12.23
C PRO A 133 -27.75 3.36 -12.17
N ALA A 134 -28.18 3.82 -13.35
CA ALA A 134 -29.27 4.76 -13.49
C ALA A 134 -30.50 4.18 -12.78
N ARG A 135 -30.90 4.87 -11.71
CA ARG A 135 -32.05 4.60 -10.86
C ARG A 135 -33.26 4.27 -11.75
N GLY A 136 -33.85 3.10 -11.50
CA GLY A 136 -34.80 2.43 -12.38
C GLY A 136 -35.91 3.30 -12.96
N ARG A 137 -36.02 3.28 -14.28
CA ARG A 137 -37.21 3.75 -14.99
C ARG A 137 -38.27 2.65 -14.92
N LYS A 138 -39.10 2.68 -13.88
CA LYS A 138 -40.34 1.89 -13.83
C LYS A 138 -41.23 2.33 -14.99
N ARG A 139 -41.25 1.56 -16.09
CA ARG A 139 -42.35 1.60 -17.05
C ARG A 139 -43.56 0.97 -16.36
N GLY A 140 -44.49 1.81 -15.92
CA GLY A 140 -45.80 1.34 -15.48
C GLY A 140 -46.56 0.76 -16.67
N VAL A 141 -46.73 -0.55 -16.68
CA VAL A 141 -47.68 -1.27 -17.53
C VAL A 141 -48.73 -1.85 -16.59
N ALA A 142 -49.97 -1.41 -16.83
CA ALA A 142 -51.26 -2.10 -16.71
C ALA A 142 -51.59 -2.93 -15.45
N GLY A 143 -52.79 -2.70 -14.92
CA GLY A 143 -53.58 -3.71 -14.22
C GLY A 143 -54.12 -3.25 -12.88
N SER A 144 -55.21 -2.50 -12.92
CA SER A 144 -56.06 -2.27 -11.74
C SER A 144 -57.20 -3.28 -11.79
N ASP A 145 -57.00 -4.48 -11.24
CA ASP A 145 -58.09 -5.40 -10.93
C ASP A 145 -57.75 -6.25 -9.70
N GLU A 146 -58.78 -6.43 -8.85
CA GLU A 146 -58.93 -7.43 -7.79
C GLU A 146 -58.44 -7.13 -6.36
N VAL A 147 -59.37 -6.58 -5.57
CA VAL A 147 -60.03 -7.21 -4.40
C VAL A 147 -59.15 -8.06 -3.48
N GLY A 148 -58.99 -7.56 -2.25
CA GLY A 148 -58.15 -8.18 -1.23
C GLY A 148 -58.77 -9.31 -0.41
N ARG A 149 -57.97 -9.85 0.51
CA ARG A 149 -58.44 -10.41 1.78
C ARG A 149 -57.29 -10.52 2.79
N SER A 150 -57.52 -9.88 3.94
CA SER A 150 -56.91 -10.07 5.25
C SER A 150 -56.66 -11.54 5.62
N THR A 151 -55.47 -11.84 6.16
CA THR A 151 -55.17 -12.68 7.33
C THR A 151 -53.63 -12.69 7.48
N GLY A 152 -52.97 -12.71 8.63
CA GLY A 152 -53.39 -12.93 9.99
C GLY A 152 -52.28 -12.49 10.96
N LYS A 153 -52.69 -12.44 12.21
CA LYS A 153 -52.06 -11.85 13.39
C LYS A 153 -51.37 -12.93 14.21
N ALA A 154 -50.11 -12.74 14.58
CA ALA A 154 -49.48 -13.36 15.77
C ALA A 154 -48.23 -12.53 16.10
N LYS A 155 -48.19 -11.68 17.14
CA LYS A 155 -48.18 -11.97 18.59
C LYS A 155 -47.00 -12.90 18.93
N ARG A 156 -46.07 -12.66 19.87
CA ARG A 156 -45.65 -11.63 20.84
C ARG A 156 -44.57 -12.37 21.69
N VAL A 157 -43.95 -11.69 22.65
CA VAL A 157 -43.27 -12.25 23.86
C VAL A 157 -41.78 -12.50 23.66
N ILE A 158 -40.87 -11.61 24.10
CA ILE A 158 -40.49 -11.13 25.46
C ILE A 158 -39.40 -12.01 26.07
N GLY A 159 -38.37 -11.31 26.57
CA GLY A 159 -37.51 -11.73 27.68
C GLY A 159 -36.18 -12.32 27.23
N ASN A 160 -35.07 -12.10 27.91
CA ASN A 160 -34.80 -11.37 29.15
C ASN A 160 -33.27 -11.37 29.29
N GLY A 161 -32.72 -10.31 29.87
CA GLY A 161 -31.66 -10.49 30.86
C GLY A 161 -30.34 -9.76 30.62
N PRO A 162 -29.66 -9.36 31.71
CA PRO A 162 -28.81 -8.17 31.77
C PRO A 162 -27.31 -8.47 31.93
N ALA A 163 -26.53 -7.38 31.91
CA ALA A 163 -25.08 -7.31 32.14
C ALA A 163 -24.63 -7.85 33.52
N PRO A 164 -23.33 -8.17 33.62
CA PRO A 164 -22.48 -7.67 34.72
C PRO A 164 -21.13 -7.13 34.17
N SER A 165 -20.70 -5.92 34.50
CA SER A 165 -19.89 -5.52 35.68
C SER A 165 -18.51 -6.20 35.79
N THR A 166 -17.49 -5.51 35.31
CA THR A 166 -16.07 -5.65 35.66
C THR A 166 -15.52 -4.22 35.62
N GLY A 167 -14.88 -3.63 36.63
CA GLY A 167 -14.22 -4.14 37.82
C GLY A 167 -13.12 -3.11 38.06
N GLU A 168 -13.25 -2.35 39.14
CA GLU A 168 -12.26 -1.38 39.61
C GLU A 168 -10.93 -2.10 39.90
N GLU A 169 -9.81 -1.51 39.46
CA GLU A 169 -8.50 -1.76 40.04
C GLU A 169 -7.82 -0.43 40.33
N ASP A 170 -7.95 -0.05 41.59
CA ASP A 170 -7.22 0.98 42.32
C ASP A 170 -6.04 0.26 43.00
N VAL A 171 -4.80 0.64 42.69
CA VAL A 171 -3.58 0.36 43.47
C VAL A 171 -2.55 1.39 42.96
N ALA A 172 -2.11 2.40 43.70
CA ALA A 172 -1.57 2.54 45.05
C ALA A 172 -0.07 2.81 44.99
N THR A 173 0.30 3.91 45.64
CA THR A 173 1.59 4.32 46.20
C THR A 173 2.63 4.94 45.27
#